data_AF-A0A1F7AE13-F1
#
_entry.id   AF-A0A1F7AE13-F1
#
_cell.length_a   1.000
_cell.length_b   1.000
_cell.length_c   1.000
_cell.angle_alpha   90.00
_cell.angle_beta   90.00
_cell.angle_gamma   90.00
#
_symmetry.space_group_name_H-M   'P 1'
#
loop_
_entity.id
_entity.type
_entity.pdbx_description
1 polymer ?
#
loop_
_entity_poly.entity_id
_entity_poly.type
_entity_poly.pdbx_seq_one_letter_code
_entity_poly.pdbx_strand_id
1 'polypeptide(L)'
;MLSNNVAKPQPLDGMSEKRVLTLRPETFALLVRQLRKFHDKADLFEIDLDHMKVKGDLRVIQNQFDKPLIGCTTSLDMAKRAAKACLPYVKIPKDLPMDDEFTTLVKNKRTQLLFS
;
A
#
# COMPACT_ATOMS: atom_id res chain seq x y z
N MET A 1 10.79 -36.66 -39.74
CA MET A 1 9.74 -35.67 -39.39
C MET A 1 9.84 -35.46 -37.88
N LEU A 2 10.42 -34.33 -37.46
CA LEU A 2 10.65 -34.03 -36.04
C LEU A 2 9.42 -33.32 -35.48
N SER A 3 8.64 -34.05 -34.70
CA SER A 3 7.47 -33.51 -33.98
C SER A 3 7.95 -32.65 -32.82
N ASN A 4 8.03 -31.34 -33.04
CA ASN A 4 8.19 -30.36 -31.96
C ASN A 4 6.89 -30.29 -31.15
N ASN A 5 6.77 -31.13 -30.11
CA ASN A 5 5.80 -30.93 -29.04
C ASN A 5 6.26 -29.73 -28.20
N VAL A 6 5.88 -28.52 -28.64
CA VAL A 6 5.97 -27.32 -27.82
C VAL A 6 4.90 -27.45 -26.74
N ALA A 7 5.31 -27.87 -25.54
CA ALA A 7 4.47 -27.80 -24.36
C ALA A 7 4.04 -26.33 -24.18
N LYS A 8 2.75 -26.06 -24.36
CA LYS A 8 2.17 -24.77 -23.99
C LYS A 8 2.39 -24.58 -22.48
N PRO A 9 2.87 -23.43 -22.01
CA PRO A 9 2.88 -23.16 -20.58
C PRO A 9 1.42 -23.19 -20.09
N GLN A 10 1.07 -24.19 -19.28
CA GLN A 10 -0.16 -24.19 -18.52
C GLN A 10 -0.04 -23.08 -17.47
N PRO A 11 -1.00 -22.16 -17.38
CA PRO A 11 -1.08 -21.24 -16.25
C PRO A 11 -1.24 -22.08 -14.98
N LEU A 12 -0.37 -21.85 -13.99
CA LEU A 12 -0.51 -22.47 -12.67
C LEU A 12 -1.83 -21.99 -12.04
N ASP A 13 -2.61 -22.96 -11.56
CA ASP A 13 -3.94 -22.77 -10.99
C ASP A 13 -4.01 -21.69 -9.88
N GLY A 14 -5.00 -20.81 -9.98
CA GLY A 14 -5.75 -20.36 -8.81
C GLY A 14 -5.20 -19.22 -7.95
N MET A 15 -4.06 -18.59 -8.25
CA MET A 15 -3.74 -17.29 -7.64
C MET A 15 -4.36 -16.19 -8.47
N SER A 16 -5.56 -15.72 -8.09
CA SER A 16 -6.07 -14.47 -8.62
C SER A 16 -5.04 -13.38 -8.35
N GLU A 17 -4.49 -12.78 -9.41
CA GLU A 17 -3.63 -11.61 -9.30
C GLU A 17 -4.37 -10.58 -8.44
N LYS A 18 -3.87 -10.31 -7.22
CA LYS A 18 -4.47 -9.30 -6.35
C LYS A 18 -4.44 -7.97 -7.12
N ARG A 19 -5.61 -7.39 -7.37
CA ARG A 19 -5.71 -6.12 -8.08
C ARG A 19 -5.31 -5.00 -7.14
N VAL A 20 -4.07 -4.55 -7.27
CA VAL A 20 -3.53 -3.40 -6.54
C VAL A 20 -3.79 -2.13 -7.34
N LEU A 21 -4.43 -1.15 -6.72
CA LEU A 21 -4.63 0.17 -7.33
C LEU A 21 -3.87 1.24 -6.55
N THR A 22 -2.95 1.93 -7.23
CA THR A 22 -2.23 3.07 -6.66
C THR A 22 -3.06 4.35 -6.81
N LEU A 23 -3.29 5.03 -5.70
CA LEU A 23 -4.01 6.28 -5.58
C LEU A 23 -3.02 7.41 -5.30
N ARG A 24 -3.21 8.54 -5.98
CA ARG A 24 -2.47 9.78 -5.74
C ARG A 24 -3.44 10.90 -5.34
N PRO A 25 -4.01 10.86 -4.13
CA PRO A 25 -4.93 11.89 -3.69
C PRO A 25 -4.17 13.13 -3.21
N GLU A 26 -4.60 14.33 -3.61
CA GLU A 26 -4.01 15.56 -3.07
C GLU A 26 -4.54 15.89 -1.66
N THR A 27 -5.75 15.45 -1.34
CA THR A 27 -6.44 15.76 -0.08
C THR A 27 -7.12 14.53 0.50
N PHE A 28 -7.40 14.56 1.80
CA PHE A 28 -8.15 13.50 2.50
C PHE A 28 -9.53 13.24 1.86
N ALA A 29 -10.25 14.28 1.46
CA ALA A 29 -11.57 14.13 0.83
C ALA A 29 -11.48 13.41 -0.53
N LEU A 30 -10.42 13.69 -1.31
CA LEU A 30 -10.16 13.02 -2.57
C LEU A 30 -9.80 11.55 -2.36
N LEU A 31 -9.01 11.23 -1.32
CA LEU A 31 -8.71 9.85 -0.96
C LEU A 31 -9.99 9.07 -0.68
N VAL A 32 -10.87 9.58 0.18
CA VAL A 32 -12.16 8.92 0.49
C VAL A 32 -13.01 8.74 -0.77
N ARG A 33 -13.08 9.77 -1.63
CA ARG A 33 -13.81 9.69 -2.90
C ARG A 33 -13.24 8.63 -3.85
N GLN A 34 -11.92 8.54 -3.97
CA GLN A 34 -11.25 7.56 -4.82
C GLN A 34 -11.45 6.14 -4.27
N LEU A 35 -11.26 5.93 -2.98
CA LEU A 35 -11.48 4.63 -2.32
C LEU A 35 -12.91 4.12 -2.54
N ARG A 36 -13.93 4.98 -2.38
CA ARG A 36 -15.33 4.61 -2.67
C ARG A 36 -15.57 4.32 -4.15
N LYS A 37 -15.03 5.14 -5.06
CA LYS A 37 -15.20 4.99 -6.51
C LYS A 37 -14.58 3.69 -7.04
N PHE A 38 -13.44 3.30 -6.49
CA PHE A 38 -12.67 2.15 -6.95
C PHE A 38 -12.81 0.95 -6.04
N HIS A 39 -13.70 1.01 -5.05
CA HIS A 39 -13.91 -0.04 -4.06
C HIS A 39 -13.99 -1.41 -4.71
N ASP A 40 -14.88 -1.61 -5.69
CA ASP A 40 -15.12 -2.94 -6.30
C ASP A 40 -14.07 -3.33 -7.35
N LYS A 41 -13.11 -2.44 -7.65
CA LYS A 41 -12.11 -2.64 -8.72
C LYS A 41 -10.75 -3.08 -8.22
N ALA A 42 -10.48 -2.93 -6.92
CA ALA A 42 -9.21 -3.27 -6.31
C ALA A 42 -9.40 -4.13 -5.08
N ASP A 43 -8.49 -5.06 -4.85
CA ASP A 43 -8.44 -5.87 -3.63
C ASP A 43 -7.61 -5.17 -2.54
N LEU A 44 -6.71 -4.27 -2.96
CA LEU A 44 -5.83 -3.52 -2.09
C LEU A 44 -5.52 -2.15 -2.72
N PHE A 45 -5.34 -1.14 -1.88
CA PHE A 45 -4.99 0.20 -2.33
C PHE A 45 -3.61 0.61 -1.85
N GLU A 46 -2.78 1.08 -2.78
CA GLU A 46 -1.56 1.81 -2.47
C GLU A 46 -1.88 3.31 -2.45
N ILE A 47 -1.51 4.03 -1.41
CA ILE A 47 -1.74 5.46 -1.27
C ILE A 47 -0.39 6.16 -1.32
N ASP A 48 -0.19 7.00 -2.33
CA ASP A 48 0.97 7.88 -2.43
C ASP A 48 0.84 9.01 -1.39
N LEU A 49 1.56 8.86 -0.28
CA LEU A 49 1.52 9.80 0.85
C LEU A 49 2.31 11.08 0.58
N ASP A 50 3.26 11.04 -0.35
CA ASP A 50 4.07 12.19 -0.73
C ASP A 50 3.24 13.17 -1.57
N HIS A 51 2.26 12.67 -2.31
CA HIS A 51 1.32 13.49 -3.07
C HIS A 51 0.23 14.18 -2.20
N MET A 52 0.04 13.74 -0.94
CA MET A 52 -0.99 14.30 -0.06
C MET A 52 -0.55 15.61 0.61
N LYS A 53 -1.27 16.70 0.32
CA LYS A 53 -1.08 18.03 0.94
C LYS A 53 -1.66 18.10 2.35
N VAL A 54 -2.87 17.55 2.54
CA VAL A 54 -3.57 17.52 3.84
C VAL A 54 -3.71 16.10 4.32
N LYS A 55 -2.99 15.79 5.39
CA LYS A 55 -2.89 14.46 6.00
C LYS A 55 -3.92 14.38 7.13
N GLY A 56 -5.18 14.20 6.75
CA GLY A 56 -6.24 13.86 7.72
C GLY A 56 -5.93 12.56 8.45
N ASP A 57 -6.73 12.18 9.44
CA ASP A 57 -6.46 11.00 10.26
C ASP A 57 -6.62 9.71 9.43
N LEU A 58 -5.51 9.22 8.85
CA LEU A 58 -5.46 8.00 8.04
C LEU A 58 -5.97 6.78 8.82
N ARG A 59 -5.91 6.82 10.15
CA ARG A 59 -6.47 5.78 11.03
C ARG A 59 -7.99 5.69 10.89
N VAL A 60 -8.66 6.82 10.74
CA VAL A 60 -10.13 6.87 10.56
C VAL A 60 -10.52 6.17 9.26
N ILE A 61 -9.77 6.40 8.17
CA ILE A 61 -10.02 5.72 6.90
C ILE A 61 -9.77 4.21 7.06
N GLN A 62 -8.64 3.81 7.64
CA GLN A 62 -8.34 2.39 7.83
C GLN A 62 -9.39 1.66 8.69
N ASN A 63 -10.01 2.33 9.65
CA ASN A 63 -11.08 1.75 10.46
C ASN A 63 -12.45 1.70 9.73
N GLN A 64 -12.69 2.61 8.77
CA GLN A 64 -13.94 2.68 8.02
C GLN A 64 -13.91 1.87 6.71
N PHE A 65 -12.72 1.51 6.25
CA PHE A 65 -12.50 0.82 4.99
C PHE A 65 -12.10 -0.63 5.26
N ASP A 66 -12.84 -1.56 4.69
CA ASP A 66 -12.70 -3.00 4.88
C ASP A 66 -11.51 -3.60 4.13
N LYS A 67 -10.98 -2.89 3.12
CA LYS A 67 -9.81 -3.33 2.34
C LYS A 67 -8.50 -2.78 2.92
N PRO A 68 -7.41 -3.57 2.85
CA PRO A 68 -6.11 -3.14 3.32
C PRO A 68 -5.60 -1.92 2.52
N LEU A 69 -5.02 -0.97 3.25
CA LEU A 69 -4.34 0.20 2.70
C LEU A 69 -2.83 0.07 2.90
N ILE A 70 -2.06 0.36 1.87
CA ILE A 70 -0.61 0.46 1.92
C ILE A 70 -0.24 1.93 1.75
N GLY A 71 0.46 2.51 2.73
CA GLY A 71 1.03 3.85 2.58
C GLY A 71 2.36 3.79 1.84
N CYS A 72 2.47 4.41 0.68
CA CYS A 72 3.72 4.50 -0.09
C CYS A 72 4.36 5.86 0.10
N THR A 73 5.66 5.88 0.39
CA THR A 73 6.40 7.14 0.56
C THR A 73 7.90 6.94 0.41
N THR A 74 8.59 7.97 -0.08
CA THR A 74 10.06 8.07 -0.09
C THR A 74 10.59 8.91 1.07
N SER A 75 9.75 9.30 2.03
CA SER A 75 10.11 10.17 3.16
C SER A 75 9.97 9.42 4.49
N LEU A 76 11.02 9.45 5.31
CA LEU A 76 11.01 8.86 6.66
C LEU A 76 9.93 9.50 7.55
N ASP A 77 9.78 10.82 7.49
CA ASP A 77 8.76 11.54 8.26
C ASP A 77 7.35 11.07 7.90
N MET A 78 7.11 10.78 6.61
CA MET A 78 5.84 10.26 6.16
C MET A 78 5.64 8.81 6.55
N ALA A 79 6.68 7.99 6.47
CA ALA A 79 6.63 6.62 6.93
C ALA A 79 6.28 6.54 8.43
N LYS A 80 6.88 7.41 9.26
CA LYS A 80 6.55 7.56 10.68
C LYS A 80 5.08 7.95 10.90
N ARG A 81 4.56 8.90 10.12
CA ARG A 81 3.14 9.31 10.21
C ARG A 81 2.20 8.18 9.83
N ALA A 82 2.54 7.44 8.78
CA ALA A 82 1.78 6.26 8.34
C ALA A 82 1.73 5.18 9.43
N ALA A 83 2.87 4.89 10.07
CA ALA A 83 2.94 3.98 11.20
C ALA A 83 2.16 4.51 12.43
N LYS A 84 2.27 5.80 12.76
CA LYS A 84 1.51 6.46 13.85
C LYS A 84 -0.01 6.35 13.62
N ALA A 85 -0.45 6.38 12.37
CA ALA A 85 -1.84 6.18 11.97
C ALA A 85 -2.29 4.70 11.96
N CYS A 86 -1.43 3.78 12.40
CA CYS A 86 -1.70 2.34 12.43
C CYS A 86 -2.02 1.75 11.05
N LEU A 87 -1.41 2.27 9.97
CA LEU A 87 -1.51 1.60 8.68
C LEU A 87 -0.89 0.20 8.77
N PRO A 88 -1.56 -0.83 8.23
CA PRO A 88 -1.10 -2.21 8.32
C PRO A 88 0.20 -2.41 7.53
N TYR A 89 0.38 -1.66 6.44
CA TYR A 89 1.56 -1.74 5.59
C TYR A 89 2.06 -0.34 5.23
N VAL A 90 3.39 -0.18 5.24
CA VAL A 90 4.07 1.02 4.75
C VAL A 90 5.17 0.60 3.78
N LYS A 91 5.10 1.11 2.56
CA LYS A 91 6.04 0.82 1.47
C LYS A 91 7.04 1.96 1.33
N ILE A 92 8.32 1.64 1.49
CA ILE A 92 9.45 2.58 1.46
C ILE A 92 10.58 2.09 0.54
N PRO A 93 11.44 2.99 0.03
CA PRO A 93 12.66 2.60 -0.67
C PRO A 93 13.60 1.77 0.22
N LYS A 94 14.30 0.80 -0.37
CA LYS A 94 15.29 -0.06 0.33
C LYS A 94 16.43 0.72 0.97
N ASP A 95 16.78 1.85 0.38
CA ASP A 95 17.86 2.74 0.77
C ASP A 95 17.42 3.86 1.71
N LEU A 96 16.14 3.93 2.09
CA LEU A 96 15.65 4.94 3.02
C LEU A 96 16.30 4.73 4.41
N PRO A 97 17.06 5.71 4.94
CA PRO A 97 17.65 5.59 6.27
C PRO A 97 16.56 5.49 7.33
N MET A 98 16.59 4.43 8.13
CA MET A 98 15.67 4.21 9.23
C MET A 98 16.32 4.63 10.55
N ASP A 99 15.60 5.40 11.36
CA ASP A 99 16.04 5.73 12.72
C ASP A 99 15.35 4.86 13.79
N ASP A 100 15.81 5.01 15.03
CA ASP A 100 15.29 4.25 16.17
C ASP A 100 13.82 4.58 16.47
N GLU A 101 13.40 5.83 16.25
CA GLU A 101 12.00 6.23 16.43
C GLU A 101 11.10 5.46 15.46
N PHE A 102 11.44 5.45 14.17
CA PHE A 102 10.66 4.76 13.15
C PHE A 102 10.63 3.25 13.38
N THR A 103 11.79 2.66 13.67
CA THR A 103 11.91 1.22 13.96
C THR A 103 11.05 0.81 15.15
N THR A 104 11.03 1.63 16.20
CA THR A 104 10.19 1.42 17.39
C THR A 104 8.71 1.59 17.08
N LEU A 105 8.33 2.61 16.31
CA LEU A 105 6.95 2.86 15.89
C LEU A 105 6.37 1.68 15.11
N VAL A 106 7.11 1.18 14.12
CA VAL A 106 6.69 0.05 13.27
C VAL A 106 6.42 -1.19 14.13
N LYS A 107 7.33 -1.51 15.06
CA LYS A 107 7.15 -2.63 16.01
C LYS A 107 5.93 -2.44 16.91
N ASN A 108 5.80 -1.28 17.55
CA ASN A 108 4.73 -1.01 18.51
C ASN A 108 3.35 -0.97 17.87
N LYS A 109 3.27 -0.47 16.63
CA LYS A 109 2.01 -0.35 15.88
C LYS A 109 1.70 -1.57 15.02
N ARG A 110 2.57 -2.58 15.02
CA ARG A 110 2.47 -3.80 14.20
C ARG A 110 2.32 -3.49 12.70
N THR A 111 2.90 -2.39 12.26
CA THR A 111 2.98 -2.02 10.85
C THR A 111 4.01 -2.92 10.17
N GLN A 112 3.70 -3.45 9.00
CA GLN A 112 4.64 -4.21 8.19
C GLN A 112 5.31 -3.30 7.17
N LEU A 113 6.62 -3.43 7.02
CA LEU A 113 7.37 -2.69 6.00
C LEU A 113 7.42 -3.50 4.71
N LEU A 114 7.11 -2.82 3.61
CA LEU A 114 7.30 -3.31 2.25
C LEU A 114 8.42 -2.48 1.62
N PHE A 115 9.32 -3.15 0.90
CA PHE A 115 10.42 -2.45 0.24
C PHE A 115 10.16 -2.39 -1.26
N SER A 116 10.23 -1.19 -1.84
CA SER A 116 10.21 -0.97 -3.30
C SER A 116 11.61 -0.97 -3.87
#